data_AF-R1I2P9-F1
#
_entry.id   AF-R1I2P9-F1
#
_cell.length_a   1.000
_cell.length_b   1.000
_cell.length_c   1.000
_cell.angle_alpha   90.00
_cell.angle_beta   90.00
_cell.angle_gamma   90.00
#
_symmetry.space_group_name_H-M   'P 1'
#
loop_
_entity.id
_entity.type
_entity.pdbx_description
1 polymer ?
#
loop_
_entity_poly.entity_id
_entity_poly.type
_entity_poly.pdbx_seq_one_letter_code
_entity_poly.pdbx_strand_id
1 'polypeptide(L)'
;MSLSPERPSEIVLQSPPMLPKSSSGGMVQLMMFLPMMLGMGAMSFVYIGRDGGVMTWIFGALFVCAMGGMVVMSLGRGGMAKKAQINDERRDYQRYLSGLRAQVRDIADGQRAAMIAVQPDPADLWAYVETGKLWDRRRTEPQFAQVRAGTGPQRLATPLKAPQTVPLEDLDPVSSTSLKHFIRTYSTVDGLPVALSLRSFAAVTVAGRRPDVLGL
;
A
#
# COMPACT_ATOMS: atom_id res chain seq x y z
N MET A 1 -12.38 -28.45 -20.24
CA MET A 1 -12.46 -28.52 -18.76
C MET A 1 -11.11 -28.05 -18.22
N SER A 2 -10.99 -26.75 -17.94
CA SER A 2 -9.75 -26.12 -17.43
C SER A 2 -10.09 -25.55 -16.06
N LEU A 3 -9.61 -26.22 -15.02
CA LEU A 3 -9.56 -25.69 -13.67
C LEU A 3 -8.50 -24.58 -13.71
N SER A 4 -8.90 -23.35 -14.04
CA SER A 4 -8.10 -22.20 -13.62
C SER A 4 -8.23 -22.13 -12.10
N PRO A 5 -7.12 -22.06 -11.34
CA PRO A 5 -7.20 -21.79 -9.92
C PRO A 5 -8.08 -20.54 -9.75
N GLU A 6 -8.96 -20.58 -8.75
CA GLU A 6 -9.96 -19.56 -8.42
C GLU A 6 -9.22 -18.24 -8.15
N ARG A 7 -8.83 -17.55 -9.23
CA ARG A 7 -8.13 -16.28 -9.15
C ARG A 7 -9.17 -15.26 -8.75
N PRO A 8 -8.91 -14.46 -7.70
CA PRO A 8 -9.85 -13.44 -7.29
C PRO A 8 -10.15 -12.54 -8.48
N SER A 9 -11.44 -12.30 -8.71
CA SER A 9 -11.91 -11.46 -9.80
C SER A 9 -11.43 -10.02 -9.63
N GLU A 10 -11.21 -9.57 -8.39
CA GLU A 10 -10.73 -8.24 -8.05
C GLU A 10 -9.87 -8.26 -6.77
N ILE A 11 -8.88 -7.35 -6.68
CA ILE A 11 -8.12 -7.11 -5.45
C ILE A 11 -8.54 -5.76 -4.89
N VAL A 12 -9.24 -5.77 -3.75
CA VAL A 12 -9.61 -4.56 -3.00
C VAL A 12 -8.48 -4.23 -2.04
N LEU A 13 -7.90 -3.05 -2.20
CA LEU A 13 -6.80 -2.57 -1.38
C LEU A 13 -7.30 -2.10 -0.02
N GLN A 14 -6.54 -2.36 1.04
CA GLN A 14 -6.84 -1.82 2.37
C GLN A 14 -6.54 -0.32 2.44
N SER A 15 -7.42 0.39 3.16
CA SER A 15 -7.25 1.82 3.45
C SER A 15 -5.97 2.06 4.24
N PRO A 16 -5.21 3.13 3.93
CA PRO A 16 -4.08 3.54 4.75
C PRO A 16 -4.49 3.80 6.20
N PRO A 17 -3.58 3.63 7.18
CA PRO A 17 -3.87 3.94 8.57
C PRO A 17 -4.31 5.40 8.69
N MET A 18 -5.38 5.63 9.45
CA MET A 18 -5.87 6.97 9.76
C MET A 18 -4.91 7.61 10.77
N LEU A 19 -4.64 8.90 10.61
CA LEU A 19 -3.91 9.64 11.62
C LEU A 19 -4.71 9.52 12.94
N PRO A 20 -4.08 9.10 14.06
CA PRO A 20 -4.80 9.07 15.32
C PRO A 20 -5.21 10.50 15.66
N LYS A 21 -6.53 10.78 15.51
CA LYS A 21 -7.18 11.97 16.05
C LYS A 21 -6.68 12.10 17.46
N SER A 22 -6.18 13.27 17.82
CA SER A 22 -5.65 13.55 19.16
C SER A 22 -6.60 12.95 20.17
N SER A 23 -6.26 11.79 20.74
CA SER A 23 -6.99 11.27 21.88
C SER A 23 -6.92 12.39 22.89
N SER A 24 -8.09 12.88 23.28
CA SER A 24 -8.24 14.04 24.12
C SER A 24 -7.30 13.86 25.31
N GLY A 25 -6.20 14.63 25.28
CA GLY A 25 -5.19 14.62 26.33
C GLY A 25 -5.81 14.86 27.70
N GLY A 26 -7.04 15.41 27.74
CA GLY A 26 -7.87 15.62 28.92
C GLY A 26 -7.77 14.55 30.01
N MET A 27 -7.96 13.26 29.72
CA MET A 27 -7.97 12.24 30.80
C MET A 27 -6.56 11.96 31.35
N VAL A 28 -5.56 11.82 30.47
CA VAL A 28 -4.16 11.58 30.86
C VAL A 28 -3.57 12.83 31.53
N GLN A 29 -3.90 14.00 31.01
CA GLN A 29 -3.54 15.31 31.55
C GLN A 29 -4.22 15.54 32.90
N LEU A 30 -5.48 15.13 33.08
CA LEU A 30 -6.16 15.18 34.37
C LEU A 30 -5.52 14.24 35.39
N MET A 31 -5.18 13.00 35.00
CA MET A 31 -4.42 12.08 35.86
C MET A 31 -3.01 12.59 36.20
N MET A 32 -2.39 13.40 35.32
CA MET A 32 -1.10 14.04 35.56
C MET A 32 -1.21 15.27 36.48
N PHE A 33 -2.29 16.04 36.40
CA PHE A 33 -2.53 17.21 37.25
C PHE A 33 -3.11 16.87 38.63
N LEU A 34 -3.74 15.70 38.79
CA LEU A 34 -4.35 15.27 40.05
C LEU A 34 -3.35 15.21 41.23
N PRO A 35 -2.14 14.62 41.09
CA PRO A 35 -1.14 14.61 42.16
C PRO A 35 -0.61 16.02 42.48
N MET A 36 -0.57 16.91 41.50
CA MET A 36 -0.13 18.29 41.67
C MET A 36 -1.14 19.10 42.51
N MET A 37 -2.45 18.93 42.24
CA MET A 37 -3.50 19.53 43.06
C MET A 37 -3.52 18.96 44.49
N LEU A 38 -3.35 17.65 44.64
CA LEU A 38 -3.22 16.99 45.94
C LEU A 38 -1.97 17.45 46.72
N GLY A 39 -0.82 17.57 46.05
CA GLY A 39 0.42 18.05 46.68
C GLY A 39 0.35 19.51 47.11
N MET A 40 -0.26 20.37 46.29
CA MET A 40 -0.48 21.77 46.63
C MET A 40 -1.48 21.94 47.79
N GLY A 41 -2.54 21.10 47.84
CA GLY A 41 -3.48 21.04 48.96
C GLY A 41 -2.86 20.47 50.24
N ALA A 42 -1.97 19.48 50.14
CA ALA A 42 -1.24 18.96 51.29
C ALA A 42 -0.28 20.00 51.87
N MET A 43 0.39 20.78 51.00
CA MET A 43 1.28 21.85 51.44
C MET A 43 0.48 22.96 52.14
N SER A 44 -0.66 23.41 51.60
CA SER A 44 -1.48 24.45 52.24
C SER A 44 -1.99 24.02 53.63
N PHE A 45 -2.33 22.75 53.83
CA PHE A 45 -2.68 22.20 55.14
C PHE A 45 -1.52 22.25 56.15
N VAL A 46 -0.29 21.98 55.72
CA VAL A 46 0.91 22.09 56.58
C VAL A 46 1.23 23.56 56.92
N TYR A 47 0.90 24.50 56.02
CA TYR A 47 1.10 25.94 56.21
C TYR A 47 0.11 26.59 57.18
N ILE A 48 -1.08 26.03 57.38
CA ILE A 48 -2.11 26.61 58.28
C ILE A 48 -1.72 26.50 59.77
N GLY A 49 -0.66 25.76 60.14
CA GLY A 49 -0.33 25.47 61.54
C GLY A 49 1.12 25.65 62.03
N ARG A 50 2.09 26.15 61.23
CA ARG A 50 3.48 26.34 61.68
C ARG A 50 4.10 27.64 61.19
N ASP A 51 4.79 28.35 62.08
CA ASP A 51 5.66 29.48 61.74
C ASP A 51 6.74 29.05 60.74
N GLY A 52 6.79 29.74 59.60
CA GLY A 52 7.63 29.39 58.45
C GLY A 52 9.12 29.55 58.72
N GLY A 53 9.81 28.43 58.98
CA GLY A 53 11.27 28.38 59.08
C GLY A 53 11.99 28.17 57.74
N VAL A 54 13.32 28.33 57.74
CA VAL A 54 14.22 28.12 56.58
C VAL A 54 14.02 26.74 55.92
N MET A 55 13.66 25.72 56.70
CA MET A 55 13.36 24.39 56.17
C MET A 55 12.16 24.37 55.21
N THR A 56 11.16 25.22 55.41
CA THR A 56 9.98 25.29 54.54
C THR A 56 10.34 25.77 53.13
N TRP A 57 11.29 26.70 53.02
CA TRP A 57 11.81 27.19 51.73
C TRP A 57 12.59 26.11 50.98
N ILE A 58 13.37 25.28 51.70
CA ILE A 58 14.15 24.18 51.11
C ILE A 58 13.22 23.10 50.57
N PHE A 59 12.22 22.67 51.35
CA PHE A 59 11.25 21.68 50.90
C PHE A 59 10.38 22.19 49.75
N GLY A 60 9.97 23.46 49.78
CA GLY A 60 9.24 24.10 48.68
C GLY A 60 10.06 24.14 47.38
N ALA A 61 11.33 24.54 47.45
CA ALA A 61 12.23 24.56 46.30
C ALA A 61 12.47 23.16 45.72
N LEU A 62 12.70 22.16 46.59
CA LEU A 62 12.87 20.76 46.17
C LEU A 62 11.61 20.22 45.48
N PHE A 63 10.44 20.52 46.02
CA PHE A 63 9.16 20.11 45.44
C PHE A 63 8.95 20.70 44.04
N VAL A 64 9.20 22.00 43.87
CA VAL A 64 9.11 22.66 42.55
C VAL A 64 10.09 22.06 41.55
N CYS A 65 11.33 21.77 41.97
CA CYS A 65 12.33 21.11 41.13
C CYS A 65 11.91 19.69 40.70
N ALA A 66 11.44 18.88 41.65
CA ALA A 66 10.96 17.52 41.37
C ALA A 66 9.74 17.51 40.44
N MET A 67 8.83 18.46 40.63
CA MET A 67 7.64 18.60 39.81
C MET A 67 7.97 19.10 38.40
N GLY A 68 8.87 20.07 38.27
CA GLY A 68 9.41 20.52 36.98
C GLY A 68 10.07 19.37 36.21
N GLY A 69 10.87 18.54 36.90
CA GLY A 69 11.48 17.35 36.33
C GLY A 69 10.47 16.32 35.79
N MET A 70 9.40 16.05 36.55
CA MET A 70 8.33 15.15 36.11
C MET A 70 7.54 15.67 34.91
N VAL A 71 7.24 16.98 34.87
CA VAL A 71 6.53 17.60 33.72
C VAL A 71 7.37 17.50 32.45
N VAL A 72 8.67 17.83 32.54
CA VAL A 72 9.61 17.72 31.40
C VAL A 72 9.74 16.27 30.93
N MET A 73 9.88 15.32 31.87
CA MET A 73 9.98 13.89 31.53
C MET A 73 8.69 13.35 30.89
N SER A 74 7.53 13.74 31.41
CA SER A 74 6.22 13.31 30.90
C SER A 74 5.96 13.83 29.48
N LEU A 75 6.22 15.12 29.24
CA LEU A 75 6.10 15.73 27.92
C LEU A 75 7.04 15.08 26.90
N GLY A 76 8.28 14.78 27.29
CA GLY A 76 9.24 14.09 26.44
C GLY A 76 8.83 12.65 26.09
N ARG A 77 8.31 11.90 27.07
CA ARG A 77 7.95 10.48 26.90
C ARG A 77 6.66 10.30 26.09
N GLY A 78 5.66 11.16 26.29
CA GLY A 78 4.41 11.12 25.53
C GLY A 78 4.61 11.40 24.04
N GLY A 79 5.45 12.38 23.70
CA GLY A 79 5.80 12.68 22.32
C GLY A 79 6.58 11.56 21.63
N MET A 80 7.52 10.92 22.35
CA MET A 80 8.30 9.80 21.81
C MET A 80 7.44 8.55 21.59
N ALA A 81 6.60 8.17 22.56
CA ALA A 81 5.72 7.00 22.46
C ALA A 81 4.71 7.15 21.31
N LYS A 82 4.12 8.33 21.12
CA LYS A 82 3.21 8.61 20.01
C LYS A 82 3.91 8.55 18.65
N LYS A 83 5.14 9.10 18.55
CA LYS A 83 5.95 8.99 17.33
C LYS A 83 6.32 7.54 17.00
N ALA A 84 6.63 6.73 18.01
CA ALA A 84 6.93 5.31 17.83
C ALA A 84 5.73 4.53 17.28
N GLN A 85 4.53 4.72 17.87
CA GLN A 85 3.30 4.08 17.41
C GLN A 85 2.98 4.39 15.94
N ILE A 86 3.05 5.67 15.54
CA ILE A 86 2.81 6.09 14.15
C ILE A 86 3.82 5.43 13.19
N ASN A 87 5.08 5.33 13.62
CA ASN A 87 6.13 4.73 12.80
C ASN A 87 5.93 3.20 12.64
N ASP A 88 5.45 2.53 13.67
CA ASP A 88 5.14 1.10 13.62
C ASP A 88 3.93 0.81 12.71
N GLU A 89 2.85 1.60 12.80
CA GLU A 89 1.70 1.49 11.89
C GLU A 89 2.09 1.71 10.41
N ARG A 90 2.97 2.69 10.14
CA ARG A 90 3.53 2.92 8.80
C ARG A 90 4.33 1.73 8.30
N ARG A 91 5.15 1.12 9.16
CA ARG A 91 5.95 -0.06 8.82
C ARG A 91 5.07 -1.25 8.49
N ASP A 92 4.01 -1.46 9.26
CA ASP A 92 3.07 -2.56 9.01
C ASP A 92 2.30 -2.36 7.70
N TYR A 93 1.88 -1.14 7.38
CA TYR A 93 1.25 -0.85 6.09
C TYR A 93 2.20 -1.06 4.90
N GLN A 94 3.46 -0.65 5.03
CA GLN A 94 4.47 -0.93 4.01
C GLN A 94 4.75 -2.43 3.86
N ARG A 95 4.75 -3.19 4.96
CA ARG A 95 4.86 -4.64 4.94
C ARG A 95 3.67 -5.27 4.21
N TYR A 96 2.45 -4.80 4.47
CA TYR A 96 1.26 -5.21 3.72
C TYR A 96 1.40 -4.95 2.21
N LEU A 97 1.78 -3.73 1.79
CA LEU A 97 2.01 -3.42 0.36
C LEU A 97 3.12 -4.28 -0.25
N SER A 98 4.15 -4.64 0.52
CA SER A 98 5.23 -5.52 0.07
C SER A 98 4.75 -6.96 -0.16
N GLY A 99 3.88 -7.48 0.71
CA GLY A 99 3.26 -8.80 0.53
C GLY A 99 2.30 -8.81 -0.65
N LEU A 100 1.52 -7.75 -0.81
CA LEU A 100 0.62 -7.60 -1.94
C LEU A 100 1.37 -7.52 -3.28
N ARG A 101 2.55 -6.90 -3.29
CA ARG A 101 3.41 -6.86 -4.49
C ARG A 101 3.74 -8.26 -4.99
N ALA A 102 4.04 -9.20 -4.10
CA ALA A 102 4.35 -10.58 -4.49
C ALA A 102 3.12 -11.22 -5.16
N GLN A 103 1.95 -11.12 -4.53
CA GLN A 103 0.70 -11.64 -5.08
C GLN A 103 0.36 -11.06 -6.46
N VAL A 104 0.55 -9.74 -6.65
CA VAL A 104 0.28 -9.09 -7.94
C VAL A 104 1.26 -9.54 -9.02
N ARG A 105 2.53 -9.77 -8.67
CA ARG A 105 3.52 -10.34 -9.60
C ARG A 105 3.13 -11.75 -10.02
N ASP A 106 2.72 -12.60 -9.08
CA ASP A 106 2.29 -13.97 -9.39
C ASP A 106 1.09 -13.98 -10.36
N ILE A 107 0.13 -13.04 -10.18
CA ILE A 107 -1.00 -12.87 -11.10
C ILE A 107 -0.53 -12.40 -12.47
N ALA A 108 0.39 -11.43 -12.52
CA ALA A 108 0.95 -10.92 -13.77
C ALA A 108 1.74 -11.99 -14.53
N ASP A 109 2.50 -12.83 -13.83
CA ASP A 109 3.25 -13.95 -14.40
C ASP A 109 2.31 -15.05 -14.89
N GLY A 110 1.24 -15.34 -14.15
CA GLY A 110 0.18 -16.25 -14.60
C GLY A 110 -0.55 -15.72 -15.84
N GLN A 111 -0.82 -14.41 -15.91
CA GLN A 111 -1.37 -13.77 -17.11
C GLN A 111 -0.40 -13.87 -18.29
N ARG A 112 0.89 -13.58 -18.07
CA ARG A 112 1.94 -13.70 -19.09
C ARG A 112 2.02 -15.12 -19.63
N ALA A 113 2.09 -16.13 -18.76
CA ALA A 113 2.17 -17.52 -19.16
C ALA A 113 0.95 -17.95 -19.98
N ALA A 114 -0.26 -17.58 -19.54
CA ALA A 114 -1.50 -17.88 -20.27
C ALA A 114 -1.52 -17.22 -21.67
N MET A 115 -1.08 -15.96 -21.75
CA MET A 115 -1.03 -15.21 -23.01
C MET A 115 0.04 -15.77 -23.97
N ILE A 116 1.23 -16.12 -23.46
CA ILE A 116 2.31 -16.73 -24.26
C ILE A 116 1.89 -18.13 -24.76
N ALA A 117 1.19 -18.92 -23.95
CA ALA A 117 0.70 -20.22 -24.37
C ALA A 117 -0.28 -20.12 -25.56
N VAL A 118 -1.06 -19.03 -25.63
CA VAL A 118 -1.95 -18.77 -26.76
C VAL A 118 -1.19 -18.11 -27.91
N GLN A 119 -0.35 -17.12 -27.65
CA GLN A 119 0.39 -16.32 -28.63
C GLN A 119 1.91 -16.44 -28.38
N PRO A 120 2.54 -17.57 -28.75
CA PRO A 120 3.95 -17.80 -28.54
C PRO A 120 4.82 -16.82 -29.34
N ASP A 121 6.11 -16.78 -29.00
CA ASP A 121 7.05 -15.96 -29.76
C ASP A 121 7.23 -16.52 -31.18
N PRO A 122 7.22 -15.67 -32.23
CA PRO A 122 7.53 -16.09 -33.59
C PRO A 122 8.82 -16.92 -33.70
N ALA A 123 9.83 -16.59 -32.89
CA ALA A 123 11.10 -17.30 -32.85
C ALA A 123 10.98 -18.73 -32.30
N ASP A 124 9.93 -19.03 -31.54
CA ASP A 124 9.70 -20.35 -30.92
C ASP A 124 8.71 -21.21 -31.70
N LEU A 125 8.07 -20.68 -32.75
CA LEU A 125 7.03 -21.38 -33.51
C LEU A 125 7.50 -22.70 -34.14
N TRP A 126 8.79 -22.79 -34.49
CA TRP A 126 9.36 -24.02 -35.04
C TRP A 126 9.26 -25.19 -34.05
N ALA A 127 9.42 -24.94 -32.74
CA ALA A 127 9.31 -25.97 -31.71
C ALA A 127 7.85 -26.44 -31.54
N TYR A 128 6.87 -25.61 -31.87
CA TYR A 128 5.45 -25.99 -31.80
C TYR A 128 5.01 -26.96 -32.90
N VAL A 129 5.74 -27.01 -34.02
CA VAL A 129 5.44 -27.93 -35.14
C VAL A 129 5.42 -29.39 -34.67
N GLU A 130 6.33 -29.75 -33.76
CA GLU A 130 6.48 -31.13 -33.26
C GLU A 130 5.48 -31.47 -32.15
N THR A 131 4.83 -30.48 -31.54
CA THR A 131 3.93 -30.69 -30.38
C THR A 131 2.56 -31.24 -30.73
N GLY A 132 2.25 -31.41 -32.03
CA GLY A 132 0.93 -31.83 -32.51
C GLY A 132 -0.17 -30.77 -32.36
N LYS A 133 0.17 -29.56 -31.89
CA LYS A 133 -0.78 -28.42 -31.73
C LYS A 133 -0.97 -27.60 -33.00
N LEU A 134 -0.51 -28.09 -34.15
CA LEU A 134 -0.72 -27.45 -35.44
C LEU A 134 -2.22 -27.41 -35.74
N TRP A 135 -2.72 -26.22 -36.08
CA TRP A 135 -4.10 -25.99 -36.50
C TRP A 135 -5.17 -26.32 -35.44
N ASP A 136 -4.82 -26.27 -34.16
CA ASP A 136 -5.75 -26.53 -33.05
C ASP A 136 -6.91 -25.52 -32.96
N ARG A 137 -6.74 -24.31 -33.50
CA ARG A 137 -7.71 -23.23 -33.36
C ARG A 137 -8.87 -23.36 -34.35
N ARG A 138 -10.08 -23.50 -33.85
CA ARG A 138 -11.31 -23.65 -34.66
C ARG A 138 -11.99 -22.31 -34.94
N ARG A 139 -12.72 -22.20 -36.06
CA ARG A 139 -13.47 -20.98 -36.44
C ARG A 139 -14.41 -20.45 -35.35
N THR A 140 -14.97 -21.34 -34.52
CA THR A 140 -15.88 -21.02 -33.42
C THR A 140 -15.17 -20.45 -32.19
N GLU A 141 -13.84 -20.55 -32.11
CA GLU A 141 -13.09 -20.11 -30.96
C GLU A 141 -12.81 -18.60 -30.99
N PRO A 142 -12.82 -17.94 -29.82
CA PRO A 142 -12.48 -16.53 -29.72
C PRO A 142 -11.08 -16.21 -30.25
N GLN A 143 -10.13 -17.14 -30.14
CA GLN A 143 -8.73 -16.98 -30.53
C GLN A 143 -8.46 -17.23 -32.03
N PHE A 144 -9.48 -17.65 -32.79
CA PHE A 144 -9.32 -17.89 -34.22
C PHE A 144 -9.07 -16.60 -34.99
N ALA A 145 -8.16 -16.67 -35.97
CA ALA A 145 -7.69 -15.53 -36.75
C ALA A 145 -7.15 -14.35 -35.92
N GLN A 146 -6.59 -14.64 -34.74
CA GLN A 146 -5.76 -13.69 -33.98
C GLN A 146 -4.28 -13.89 -34.31
N VAL A 147 -3.63 -12.82 -34.77
CA VAL A 147 -2.20 -12.80 -35.13
C VAL A 147 -1.45 -11.89 -34.17
N ARG A 148 -0.36 -12.39 -33.57
CA ARG A 148 0.51 -11.59 -32.73
C ARG A 148 1.24 -10.57 -33.60
N ALA A 149 1.17 -9.29 -33.24
CA ALA A 149 1.82 -8.19 -33.95
C ALA A 149 3.02 -7.61 -33.18
N GLY A 150 3.19 -7.99 -31.91
CA GLY A 150 4.31 -7.52 -31.10
C GLY A 150 4.09 -7.77 -29.61
N THR A 151 4.80 -7.01 -28.78
CA THR A 151 4.63 -6.98 -27.33
C THR A 151 4.34 -5.55 -26.88
N GLY A 152 3.59 -5.42 -25.78
CA GLY A 152 3.20 -4.10 -25.28
C GLY A 152 2.58 -4.14 -23.89
N PRO A 153 2.29 -2.96 -23.32
CA PRO A 153 1.60 -2.85 -22.04
C PRO A 153 0.14 -3.25 -22.17
N GLN A 154 -0.35 -4.09 -21.27
CA GLN A 154 -1.78 -4.40 -21.14
C GLN A 154 -2.21 -4.27 -19.68
N ARG A 155 -3.52 -4.11 -19.44
CA ARG A 155 -4.05 -4.06 -18.07
C ARG A 155 -3.92 -5.41 -17.39
N LEU A 156 -3.67 -5.38 -16.08
CA LEU A 156 -3.69 -6.57 -15.24
C LEU A 156 -5.08 -7.21 -15.28
N ALA A 157 -5.16 -8.52 -15.45
CA ALA A 157 -6.42 -9.26 -15.55
C ALA A 157 -7.29 -9.14 -14.28
N THR A 158 -6.64 -9.05 -13.11
CA THR A 158 -7.30 -8.78 -11.83
C THR A 158 -7.12 -7.30 -11.49
N PRO A 159 -8.13 -6.44 -11.66
CA PRO A 159 -7.99 -5.01 -11.42
C PRO A 159 -7.73 -4.71 -9.94
N LEU A 160 -6.79 -3.80 -9.69
CA LEU A 160 -6.51 -3.23 -8.37
C LEU A 160 -7.49 -2.08 -8.12
N LYS A 161 -8.43 -2.24 -7.18
CA LYS A 161 -9.36 -1.17 -6.80
C LYS A 161 -8.87 -0.43 -5.56
N ALA A 162 -8.82 0.89 -5.67
CA ALA A 162 -8.59 1.76 -4.53
C ALA A 162 -9.75 1.62 -3.53
N PRO A 163 -9.49 1.66 -2.22
CA PRO A 163 -10.55 1.70 -1.22
C PRO A 163 -11.35 2.99 -1.37
N GLN A 164 -12.64 2.93 -1.05
CA GLN A 164 -13.47 4.14 -0.94
C GLN A 164 -12.97 4.94 0.26
N THR A 165 -12.27 6.04 0.01
CA THR A 165 -11.52 6.77 1.05
C THR A 165 -12.46 7.60 1.93
N VAL A 166 -12.22 7.52 3.24
CA VAL A 166 -12.57 8.55 4.24
C VAL A 166 -11.90 9.89 3.83
N PRO A 167 -12.44 11.09 4.17
CA PRO A 167 -11.88 12.37 3.71
C PRO A 167 -10.36 12.46 3.84
N LEU A 168 -9.69 13.02 2.80
CA LEU A 168 -8.23 13.10 2.68
C LEU A 168 -7.52 13.70 3.90
N GLU A 169 -8.25 14.50 4.69
CA GLU A 169 -7.78 15.22 5.87
C GLU A 169 -7.33 14.29 7.01
N ASP A 170 -7.87 13.06 7.07
CA ASP A 170 -7.61 12.08 8.13
C ASP A 170 -6.55 11.02 7.74
N LEU A 171 -6.02 11.05 6.51
CA LEU A 171 -5.09 10.03 5.98
C LEU A 171 -3.62 10.43 6.11
N ASP A 172 -2.76 9.46 6.44
CA ASP A 172 -1.30 9.67 6.41
C ASP A 172 -0.81 9.97 4.97
N PRO A 173 -0.12 11.10 4.73
CA PRO A 173 0.28 11.52 3.39
C PRO A 173 1.30 10.56 2.75
N VAL A 174 2.16 9.92 3.55
CA VAL A 174 3.16 8.96 3.05
C VAL A 174 2.49 7.68 2.57
N SER A 175 1.57 7.14 3.37
CA SER A 175 0.89 5.89 3.08
C SER A 175 -0.07 6.03 1.89
N SER A 176 -0.79 7.15 1.79
CA SER A 176 -1.68 7.43 0.65
C SER A 176 -0.92 7.62 -0.67
N THR A 177 0.22 8.30 -0.66
CA THR A 177 1.08 8.46 -1.85
C THR A 177 1.64 7.11 -2.31
N SER A 178 2.10 6.29 -1.36
CA SER A 178 2.61 4.94 -1.63
C SER A 178 1.54 4.05 -2.29
N LEU A 179 0.30 4.11 -1.81
CA LEU A 179 -0.83 3.38 -2.40
C LEU A 179 -1.12 3.83 -3.85
N LYS A 180 -1.17 5.14 -4.11
CA LYS A 180 -1.37 5.68 -5.46
C LYS A 180 -0.27 5.24 -6.43
N HIS A 181 0.98 5.29 -5.98
CA HIS A 181 2.13 4.83 -6.76
C HIS A 181 2.05 3.32 -7.03
N PHE A 182 1.63 2.53 -6.05
CA PHE A 182 1.43 1.08 -6.20
C PHE A 182 0.40 0.78 -7.29
N ILE A 183 -0.79 1.39 -7.21
CA ILE A 183 -1.85 1.18 -8.21
C ILE A 183 -1.36 1.58 -9.60
N ARG A 184 -0.75 2.75 -9.74
CA ARG A 184 -0.25 3.22 -11.04
C ARG A 184 0.77 2.27 -11.64
N THR A 185 1.68 1.75 -10.83
CA THR A 185 2.78 0.89 -11.28
C THR A 185 2.30 -0.52 -11.64
N TYR A 186 1.39 -1.09 -10.85
CA TYR A 186 0.98 -2.50 -10.99
C TYR A 186 -0.38 -2.70 -11.67
N SER A 187 -1.04 -1.62 -12.11
CA SER A 187 -2.28 -1.72 -12.90
C SER A 187 -2.04 -2.22 -14.34
N THR A 188 -0.81 -2.11 -14.82
CA THR A 188 -0.39 -2.52 -16.17
C THR A 188 0.76 -3.52 -16.09
N VAL A 189 0.71 -4.51 -16.98
CA VAL A 189 1.76 -5.52 -17.16
C VAL A 189 2.42 -5.27 -18.51
N ASP A 190 3.72 -5.02 -18.49
CA ASP A 190 4.51 -4.72 -19.68
C ASP A 190 4.97 -5.99 -20.41
N GLY A 191 5.27 -5.84 -21.70
CA GLY A 191 5.86 -6.91 -22.51
C GLY A 191 4.93 -8.11 -22.70
N LEU A 192 3.61 -7.92 -22.68
CA LEU A 192 2.65 -8.96 -22.99
C LEU A 192 2.42 -9.04 -24.51
N PRO A 193 2.17 -10.24 -25.08
CA PRO A 193 1.92 -10.36 -26.50
C PRO A 193 0.64 -9.60 -26.88
N VAL A 194 0.75 -8.75 -27.89
CA VAL A 194 -0.36 -7.99 -28.46
C VAL A 194 -0.77 -8.68 -29.74
N ALA A 195 -2.03 -9.11 -29.81
CA ALA A 195 -2.59 -9.78 -30.97
C ALA A 195 -3.68 -8.91 -31.62
N LEU A 196 -3.69 -8.92 -32.95
CA LEU A 196 -4.70 -8.31 -33.79
C LEU A 196 -5.70 -9.39 -34.21
N SER A 197 -6.99 -9.12 -34.00
CA SER A 197 -8.09 -9.95 -34.49
C SER A 197 -8.37 -9.61 -35.95
N LEU A 198 -7.99 -10.46 -36.89
CA LEU A 198 -8.23 -10.23 -38.32
C LEU A 198 -9.71 -10.27 -38.68
N ARG A 199 -10.58 -10.87 -37.85
CA ARG A 199 -12.03 -10.82 -38.05
C ARG A 199 -12.63 -9.44 -37.80
N SER A 200 -11.94 -8.61 -37.03
CA SER A 200 -12.43 -7.28 -36.63
C SER A 200 -12.14 -6.22 -37.70
N PHE A 201 -11.35 -6.54 -38.72
CA PHE A 201 -10.92 -5.60 -39.76
C PHE A 201 -11.21 -6.19 -41.14
N ALA A 202 -11.74 -5.36 -42.05
CA ALA A 202 -11.95 -5.76 -43.44
C ALA A 202 -10.62 -5.81 -44.23
N ALA A 203 -9.66 -4.97 -43.85
CA ALA A 203 -8.33 -4.91 -44.42
C ALA A 203 -7.33 -4.44 -43.36
N VAL A 204 -6.09 -4.94 -43.44
CA VAL A 204 -4.96 -4.51 -42.60
C VAL A 204 -3.84 -4.08 -43.54
N THR A 205 -3.39 -2.83 -43.41
CA THR A 205 -2.28 -2.28 -44.20
C THR A 205 -1.12 -1.94 -43.26
N VAL A 206 0.07 -2.44 -43.58
CA VAL A 206 1.29 -2.15 -42.85
C VAL A 206 2.10 -1.14 -43.66
N ALA A 207 2.37 0.03 -43.08
CA ALA A 207 3.12 1.11 -43.72
C ALA A 207 4.47 1.29 -43.02
N GLY A 208 5.53 1.52 -43.79
CA GLY A 208 6.89 1.69 -43.27
C GLY A 208 7.95 1.41 -44.33
N ARG A 209 9.22 1.42 -43.94
CA ARG A 209 10.29 0.98 -44.83
C ARG A 209 10.14 -0.51 -45.09
N ARG A 210 10.34 -0.94 -46.35
CA ARG A 210 10.21 -2.33 -46.77
C ARG A 210 10.88 -3.37 -45.84
N PRO A 211 12.14 -3.21 -45.40
CA PRO A 211 12.74 -4.20 -44.49
C PRO A 211 12.02 -4.30 -43.13
N ASP A 212 11.54 -3.18 -42.60
CA ASP A 212 10.84 -3.14 -41.31
C ASP A 212 9.45 -3.81 -41.41
N VAL A 213 8.78 -3.65 -42.56
CA VAL A 213 7.46 -4.26 -42.83
C VAL A 213 7.56 -5.76 -43.05
N LEU A 214 8.64 -6.25 -43.67
CA LEU A 214 8.85 -7.68 -43.92
C LEU A 214 9.38 -8.44 -42.69
N GLY A 215 9.99 -7.73 -41.74
CA GLY A 215 10.50 -8.31 -40.49
C GLY A 215 9.51 -8.30 -39.33
N LEU A 216 8.27 -7.85 -39.57
CA LEU A 216 7.16 -7.86 -38.61
C LEU A 216 6.65 -9.27 -38.31
#